data_AF-A0A847PQL0-F1
#
_entry.id   AF-A0A847PQL0-F1
#
_cell.length_a   1.000
_cell.length_b   1.000
_cell.length_c   1.000
_cell.angle_alpha   90.00
_cell.angle_beta   90.00
_cell.angle_gamma   90.00
#
_symmetry.space_group_name_H-M   'P 1'
#
loop_
_entity.id
_entity.type
_entity.pdbx_description
1 polymer ?
#
loop_
_entity_poly.entity_id
_entity_poly.type
_entity_poly.pdbx_seq_one_letter_code
_entity_poly.pdbx_strand_id
1 'polypeptide(L)'
;MKIKGIARDTLNFILEVSKFMAPQEFAGLLQEKNGIITEVLLLPGTESSNANAVLKLYMMPNIKAVGSVHSHPGPNLSPSQADLRLFSKTGNYHIIVGRPYDTQSWTCYDRGGKVIELPVLDVEFEGYGDF
;
A
#
# COMPACT_ATOMS: atom_id res chain seq x y z
N MET A 1 -5.08 5.38 16.33
CA MET A 1 -5.89 4.14 16.32
C MET A 1 -4.97 3.00 15.91
N LYS A 2 -5.08 1.82 16.52
CA LYS A 2 -4.23 0.67 16.15
C LYS A 2 -4.91 -0.09 15.01
N ILE A 3 -4.19 -0.29 13.90
CA ILE A 3 -4.67 -1.15 12.80
C ILE A 3 -4.64 -2.61 13.27
N LYS A 4 -5.73 -3.32 12.99
CA LYS A 4 -5.96 -4.74 13.32
C LYS A 4 -5.40 -5.66 12.24
N GLY A 5 -5.40 -5.20 10.98
CA GLY A 5 -4.93 -5.98 9.84
C GLY A 5 -5.28 -5.33 8.50
N ILE A 6 -5.00 -6.04 7.43
CA ILE A 6 -5.40 -5.74 6.06
C ILE A 6 -6.40 -6.79 5.59
N ALA A 7 -7.44 -6.36 4.87
CA ALA A 7 -8.37 -7.28 4.23
C ALA A 7 -7.65 -8.08 3.14
N ARG A 8 -7.92 -9.39 3.07
CA ARG A 8 -7.29 -10.29 2.08
C ARG A 8 -7.49 -9.80 0.66
N ASP A 9 -8.70 -9.35 0.33
CA ASP A 9 -9.02 -8.84 -1.00
C ASP A 9 -8.23 -7.58 -1.35
N THR A 10 -8.01 -6.68 -0.39
CA THR A 10 -7.18 -5.48 -0.57
C THR A 10 -5.72 -5.86 -0.83
N LEU A 11 -5.18 -6.82 -0.08
CA LEU A 11 -3.81 -7.31 -0.32
C LEU A 11 -3.69 -7.99 -1.68
N ASN A 12 -4.65 -8.85 -2.05
CA ASN A 12 -4.68 -9.50 -3.36
C ASN A 12 -4.77 -8.47 -4.49
N PHE A 13 -5.59 -7.44 -4.35
CA PHE A 13 -5.65 -6.33 -5.30
C PHE A 13 -4.28 -5.66 -5.48
N ILE A 14 -3.60 -5.33 -4.37
CA ILE A 14 -2.25 -4.73 -4.41
C ILE A 14 -1.26 -5.63 -5.15
N LEU A 15 -1.26 -6.94 -4.87
CA LEU A 15 -0.34 -7.89 -5.50
C LEU A 15 -0.60 -8.01 -7.00
N GLU A 16 -1.86 -8.18 -7.41
CA GLU A 16 -2.24 -8.33 -8.82
C GLU A 16 -1.97 -7.07 -9.64
N VAL A 17 -2.30 -5.87 -9.12
CA VAL A 17 -2.01 -4.62 -9.83
C VAL A 17 -0.51 -4.37 -9.94
N SER A 18 0.26 -4.70 -8.89
CA SER A 18 1.72 -4.56 -8.90
C SER A 18 2.36 -5.49 -9.93
N LYS A 19 1.87 -6.73 -10.02
CA LYS A 19 2.29 -7.69 -11.04
C LYS A 19 1.96 -7.22 -12.45
N PHE A 20 0.78 -6.64 -12.65
CA PHE A 20 0.35 -6.10 -13.93
C PHE A 20 1.19 -4.88 -14.36
N MET A 21 1.56 -4.01 -13.42
CA MET A 21 2.33 -2.80 -13.70
C MET A 21 3.82 -3.05 -13.91
N ALA A 22 4.36 -4.18 -13.43
CA ALA A 22 5.77 -4.49 -13.56
C ALA A 22 6.24 -4.42 -15.04
N PRO A 23 7.39 -3.78 -15.34
CA PRO A 23 8.43 -3.34 -14.40
C PRO A 23 8.23 -1.95 -13.78
N GLN A 24 7.13 -1.24 -14.05
CA GLN A 24 6.86 0.03 -13.41
C GLN A 24 6.38 -0.17 -11.97
N GLU A 25 6.72 0.76 -11.09
CA GLU A 25 6.25 0.75 -9.71
C GLU A 25 4.81 1.23 -9.61
N PHE A 26 3.95 0.41 -9.03
CA PHE A 26 2.66 0.81 -8.48
C PHE A 26 2.86 1.62 -7.19
N ALA A 27 2.02 2.64 -6.94
CA ALA A 27 1.96 3.31 -5.64
C ALA A 27 0.57 3.88 -5.33
N GLY A 28 0.24 3.94 -4.03
CA GLY A 28 -1.01 4.51 -3.53
C GLY A 28 -0.96 4.78 -2.03
N LEU A 29 -2.06 5.33 -1.51
CA LEU A 29 -2.27 5.54 -0.07
C LEU A 29 -3.24 4.49 0.48
N LEU A 30 -3.01 4.06 1.72
CA LEU A 30 -3.85 3.07 2.39
C LEU A 30 -4.90 3.76 3.25
N GLN A 31 -6.15 3.29 3.14
CA GLN A 31 -7.25 3.71 4.01
C GLN A 31 -7.78 2.55 4.84
N GLU A 32 -8.31 2.88 6.01
CA GLU A 32 -8.91 1.92 6.92
C GLU A 32 -10.38 2.21 7.19
N LYS A 33 -11.12 1.14 7.46
CA LYS A 33 -12.46 1.15 8.02
C LYS A 33 -12.48 0.26 9.25
N ASN A 34 -12.90 0.79 10.40
CA ASN A 34 -13.02 0.07 11.68
C ASN A 34 -11.74 -0.64 12.15
N GLY A 35 -10.58 -0.08 11.79
CA GLY A 35 -9.24 -0.57 12.10
C GLY A 35 -8.69 -1.58 11.11
N ILE A 36 -9.34 -1.81 9.95
CA ILE A 36 -8.90 -2.75 8.92
C ILE A 36 -8.58 -1.97 7.65
N ILE A 37 -7.38 -2.17 7.10
CA ILE A 37 -7.00 -1.60 5.80
C ILE A 37 -7.83 -2.30 4.72
N THR A 38 -8.65 -1.52 4.04
CA THR A 38 -9.69 -2.03 3.12
C THR A 38 -9.59 -1.43 1.73
N GLU A 39 -8.91 -0.29 1.58
CA GLU A 39 -8.88 0.45 0.32
C GLU A 39 -7.48 0.99 0.01
N VAL A 40 -7.20 1.10 -1.29
CA VAL A 40 -6.03 1.80 -1.83
C VAL A 40 -6.51 3.02 -2.61
N LEU A 41 -6.15 4.20 -2.14
CA LEU A 41 -6.42 5.46 -2.81
C LEU A 41 -5.29 5.77 -3.79
N LEU A 42 -5.60 5.77 -5.08
CA LEU A 42 -4.70 6.23 -6.13
C LEU A 42 -4.80 7.75 -6.27
N LEU A 43 -3.67 8.44 -6.14
CA LEU A 43 -3.64 9.88 -6.30
C LEU A 43 -3.52 10.24 -7.79
N PRO A 44 -4.36 11.15 -8.31
CA PRO A 44 -4.17 11.67 -9.66
C PRO A 44 -2.76 12.26 -9.83
N GLY A 45 -2.17 12.10 -11.01
CA GLY A 45 -0.83 12.59 -11.29
C GLY A 45 0.31 11.80 -10.63
N THR A 46 0.02 10.63 -10.04
CA THR A 46 1.07 9.67 -9.63
C THR A 46 1.91 9.30 -10.84
N GLU A 47 3.22 9.52 -10.74
CA GLU A 47 4.17 9.21 -11.81
C GLU A 47 4.85 7.88 -11.46
N SER A 48 4.69 6.88 -12.32
CA SER A 48 5.30 5.57 -12.18
C SER A 48 6.44 5.41 -13.16
N SER A 49 7.56 4.86 -12.69
CA SER A 49 8.71 4.48 -13.52
C SER A 49 9.23 3.11 -13.10
N ASN A 50 10.22 2.59 -13.82
CA ASN A 50 10.85 1.32 -13.49
C ASN A 50 11.78 1.39 -12.26
N ALA A 51 12.00 2.58 -11.70
CA ALA A 51 12.93 2.81 -10.59
C ALA A 51 12.27 3.44 -9.37
N ASN A 52 11.14 4.11 -9.54
CA ASN A 52 10.38 4.75 -8.47
C ASN A 52 8.94 5.06 -8.89
N ALA A 53 8.06 5.20 -7.91
CA ALA A 53 6.78 5.89 -8.03
C ALA A 53 6.76 7.18 -7.19
N VAL A 54 6.18 8.26 -7.74
CA VAL A 54 6.09 9.57 -7.08
C VAL A 54 4.63 9.92 -6.81
N LEU A 55 4.26 9.92 -5.52
CA LEU A 55 2.94 10.33 -5.04
C LEU A 55 2.87 11.85 -4.84
N LYS A 56 1.98 12.52 -5.57
CA LYS A 56 1.71 13.96 -5.44
C LYS A 56 0.75 14.23 -4.28
N LEU A 57 1.28 14.19 -3.06
CA LEU A 57 0.49 14.31 -1.81
C LEU A 57 -0.36 15.59 -1.69
N TYR A 58 -0.02 16.67 -2.40
CA TYR A 58 -0.86 17.89 -2.45
C TYR A 58 -2.18 17.70 -3.20
N MET A 59 -2.31 16.61 -3.98
CA MET A 59 -3.55 16.19 -4.64
C MET A 59 -4.37 15.23 -3.77
N MET A 60 -3.92 14.97 -2.54
CA MET A 60 -4.64 14.12 -1.61
C MET A 60 -5.97 14.79 -1.21
N PRO A 61 -7.12 14.10 -1.40
CA PRO A 61 -8.40 14.60 -0.91
C PRO A 61 -8.37 14.70 0.62
N ASN A 62 -9.36 15.40 1.23
CA ASN A 62 -9.49 15.57 2.69
C ASN A 62 -9.89 14.27 3.41
N ILE A 63 -9.16 13.18 3.17
CA ILE A 63 -9.37 11.84 3.71
C ILE A 63 -8.09 11.41 4.43
N LYS A 64 -8.24 10.67 5.54
CA LYS A 64 -7.08 10.24 6.34
C LYS A 64 -6.51 8.94 5.79
N ALA A 65 -5.29 9.00 5.27
CA ALA A 65 -4.49 7.82 4.99
C ALA A 65 -3.82 7.30 6.27
N VAL A 66 -3.73 5.97 6.39
CA VAL A 66 -3.01 5.30 7.50
C VAL A 66 -1.60 4.88 7.12
N GLY A 67 -1.25 5.04 5.85
CA GLY A 67 0.10 4.86 5.33
C GLY A 67 0.10 4.81 3.80
N SER A 68 1.11 4.16 3.24
CA SER A 68 1.31 4.07 1.79
C SER A 68 1.53 2.63 1.36
N VAL A 69 1.35 2.37 0.07
CA VAL A 69 1.77 1.12 -0.56
C VAL A 69 2.52 1.45 -1.84
N HIS A 70 3.58 0.71 -2.12
CA HIS A 70 4.22 0.70 -3.44
C HIS A 70 4.83 -0.64 -3.77
N SER A 71 5.13 -0.86 -5.04
CA SER A 71 5.74 -2.10 -5.52
C SER A 71 7.16 -1.87 -6.00
N HIS A 72 8.08 -2.77 -5.67
CA HIS A 72 9.36 -2.87 -6.35
C HIS A 72 9.28 -3.84 -7.54
N PRO A 73 10.02 -3.59 -8.63
CA PRO A 73 10.09 -4.50 -9.77
C PRO A 73 10.92 -5.76 -9.49
N GLY A 74 11.76 -5.74 -8.46
CA GLY A 74 12.57 -6.88 -8.01
C GLY A 74 12.00 -7.55 -6.75
N PRO A 75 12.69 -8.58 -6.22
CA PRO A 75 12.26 -9.29 -5.01
C PRO A 75 12.68 -8.58 -3.71
N ASN A 76 13.45 -7.49 -3.77
CA ASN A 76 13.87 -6.76 -2.58
C ASN A 76 12.69 -5.98 -2.01
N LEU A 77 12.28 -6.29 -0.79
CA LEU A 77 11.19 -5.61 -0.09
C LEU A 77 11.67 -4.50 0.87
N SER A 78 12.99 -4.33 1.02
CA SER A 78 13.55 -3.34 1.94
C SER A 78 13.35 -1.92 1.42
N PRO A 79 12.94 -0.96 2.28
CA PRO A 79 12.76 0.42 1.88
C PRO A 79 14.09 1.08 1.51
N SER A 80 14.07 1.86 0.44
CA SER A 80 15.09 2.83 0.08
C SER A 80 14.99 4.10 0.94
N GLN A 81 15.99 4.98 0.83
CA GLN A 81 15.92 6.30 1.46
C GLN A 81 14.80 7.19 0.90
N ALA A 82 14.36 6.96 -0.33
CA ALA A 82 13.21 7.66 -0.89
C ALA A 82 11.90 7.20 -0.23
N ASP A 83 11.78 5.90 0.03
CA ASP A 83 10.62 5.30 0.68
C ASP A 83 10.47 5.80 2.11
N LEU A 84 11.56 5.84 2.89
CA LEU A 84 11.53 6.40 4.25
C LEU A 84 11.05 7.86 4.28
N ARG A 85 11.40 8.66 3.26
CA ARG A 85 10.89 10.04 3.14
C ARG A 85 9.39 10.05 2.85
N LEU A 86 8.88 9.13 2.03
CA LEU A 86 7.45 8.97 1.81
C LEU A 86 6.73 8.54 3.10
N PHE A 87 7.32 7.59 3.84
CA PHE A 87 6.73 7.04 5.06
C PHE A 87 6.51 8.11 6.13
N SER A 88 7.48 9.01 6.27
CA SER A 88 7.39 10.14 7.20
C SER A 88 6.16 11.04 6.96
N LYS A 89 5.55 11.01 5.77
CA LYS A 89 4.46 11.93 5.36
C LYS A 89 3.06 11.31 5.32
N THR A 90 2.92 9.98 5.29
CA THR A 90 1.68 9.34 4.80
C THR A 90 0.94 8.45 5.80
N GLY A 91 1.45 8.28 7.01
CA GLY A 91 0.80 7.45 8.05
C GLY A 91 1.84 6.63 8.80
N ASN A 92 1.49 5.45 9.31
CA ASN A 92 2.41 4.57 10.04
C ASN A 92 2.41 3.11 9.56
N TYR A 93 1.71 2.79 8.46
CA TYR A 93 1.63 1.44 7.92
C TYR A 93 1.99 1.47 6.44
N HIS A 94 3.23 1.12 6.12
CA HIS A 94 3.77 1.25 4.77
C HIS A 94 4.06 -0.13 4.18
N ILE A 95 3.35 -0.49 3.11
CA ILE A 95 3.47 -1.80 2.47
C ILE A 95 4.40 -1.68 1.27
N ILE A 96 5.40 -2.56 1.22
CA ILE A 96 6.20 -2.79 0.01
C ILE A 96 5.86 -4.18 -0.50
N VAL A 97 5.52 -4.29 -1.79
CA VAL A 97 5.37 -5.57 -2.48
C VAL A 97 6.45 -5.73 -3.54
N GLY A 98 6.80 -6.95 -3.91
CA GLY A 98 7.86 -7.21 -4.89
C GLY A 98 7.66 -8.52 -5.63
N ARG A 99 8.50 -8.82 -6.62
CA ARG A 99 8.45 -10.12 -7.32
C ARG A 99 8.63 -11.29 -6.34
N PRO A 100 7.92 -12.42 -6.53
CA PRO A 100 7.01 -12.76 -7.63
C PRO A 100 5.56 -12.25 -7.50
N TYR A 101 5.26 -11.35 -6.56
CA TYR A 101 3.92 -10.81 -6.26
C TYR A 101 2.92 -11.89 -5.81
N ASP A 102 3.40 -12.88 -5.05
CA ASP A 102 2.53 -13.85 -4.39
C ASP A 102 2.14 -13.40 -2.97
N THR A 103 1.35 -14.22 -2.27
CA THR A 103 0.82 -13.93 -0.93
C THR A 103 1.90 -13.76 0.15
N GLN A 104 3.16 -14.11 -0.14
CA GLN A 104 4.31 -13.92 0.74
C GLN A 104 5.24 -12.79 0.28
N SER A 105 4.98 -12.20 -0.89
CA SER A 105 5.85 -11.23 -1.55
C SER A 105 5.62 -9.78 -1.10
N TRP A 106 5.45 -9.57 0.20
CA TRP A 106 5.17 -8.23 0.74
C TRP A 106 5.67 -8.08 2.18
N THR A 107 5.90 -6.84 2.60
CA THR A 107 6.27 -6.51 3.98
C THR A 107 5.64 -5.18 4.38
N CYS A 108 5.20 -5.07 5.63
CA CYS A 108 4.71 -3.83 6.20
C CYS A 108 5.78 -3.21 7.11
N TYR A 109 5.91 -1.89 7.06
CA TYR A 109 6.86 -1.09 7.82
C TYR A 109 6.17 0.06 8.56
N ASP A 110 6.79 0.51 9.65
CA ASP A 110 6.44 1.75 10.33
C ASP A 110 7.07 2.98 9.65
N ARG A 111 6.83 4.18 10.20
CA ARG A 111 7.41 5.45 9.68
C ARG A 111 8.93 5.47 9.66
N GLY A 112 9.58 4.69 10.52
CA GLY A 112 11.03 4.57 10.62
C GLY A 112 11.62 3.45 9.78
N GLY A 113 10.80 2.70 9.03
CA GLY A 113 11.26 1.55 8.25
C GLY A 113 11.44 0.28 9.07
N LYS A 114 10.90 0.20 10.29
CA LYS A 114 10.90 -1.04 11.08
C LYS A 114 9.73 -1.91 10.67
N VAL A 115 9.96 -3.21 10.50
CA VAL A 115 8.92 -4.18 10.15
C VAL A 115 7.80 -4.17 11.21
N ILE A 116 6.57 -4.08 10.73
CA ILE A 116 5.34 -4.25 11.51
C ILE A 116 4.67 -5.55 11.06
N GLU A 117 4.25 -6.36 12.02
CA GLU A 117 3.34 -7.47 11.74
C GLU A 117 1.94 -6.93 11.42
N LEU A 118 1.43 -7.26 10.23
CA LEU A 118 0.12 -6.86 9.77
C LEU A 118 -0.69 -8.12 9.42
N PRO A 119 -1.65 -8.53 10.27
CA PRO A 119 -2.48 -9.70 9.98
C PRO A 119 -3.30 -9.54 8.70
N VAL A 120 -3.38 -10.61 7.90
CA VAL A 120 -4.31 -10.69 6.76
C VAL A 120 -5.63 -11.26 7.26
N LEU A 121 -6.70 -10.50 7.06
CA LEU A 121 -8.03 -10.81 7.59
C LEU A 121 -9.01 -11.12 6.46
N ASP A 122 -9.81 -12.16 6.63
CA ASP A 122 -10.99 -12.41 5.81
C ASP A 122 -12.13 -11.54 6.32
N VAL A 123 -12.59 -10.60 5.51
CA VAL A 123 -13.67 -9.67 5.86
C VAL A 123 -14.75 -9.71 4.80
N GLU A 124 -16.01 -9.73 5.24
CA GLU A 124 -17.14 -9.50 4.35
C GLU A 124 -17.31 -7.99 4.18
N PHE A 125 -17.15 -7.50 2.96
CA PHE A 125 -17.58 -6.16 2.63
C PHE A 125 -19.11 -6.19 2.54
N GLU A 126 -19.79 -5.37 3.33
CA GLU A 126 -21.17 -5.00 2.99
C GLU A 126 -21.12 -4.43 1.57
N GLY A 127 -21.59 -5.21 0.61
CA GLY A 127 -21.58 -4.81 -0.80
C GLY A 127 -22.26 -3.45 -0.94
N TYR A 128 -21.85 -2.68 -1.95
CA TYR A 128 -22.67 -1.59 -2.45
C TYR A 128 -24.00 -2.21 -2.87
N GLY A 129 -24.99 -2.15 -1.97
CA GLY A 129 -26.31 -2.70 -2.19
C GLY A 129 -26.89 -2.17 -3.48
N ASP A 130 -27.53 -3.08 -4.21
CA ASP A 130 -28.22 -2.88 -5.48
C ASP A 130 -28.77 -1.44 -5.65
N PHE A 131 -28.18 -0.71 -6.61
CA PHE A 131 -28.74 0.53 -7.14
C PHE A 131 -29.63 0.22 -8.35
#